data_AF-A0A401PSJ9-F1
#
_entry.id   AF-A0A401PSJ9-F1
#
_cell.length_a   1.000
_cell.length_b   1.000
_cell.length_c   1.000
_cell.angle_alpha   90.00
_cell.angle_beta   90.00
_cell.angle_gamma   90.00
#
_symmetry.space_group_name_H-M   'P 1'
#
loop_
_entity.id
_entity.type
_entity.pdbx_description
1 polymer ?
#
loop_
_entity_poly.entity_id
_entity_poly.type
_entity_poly.pdbx_seq_one_letter_code
_entity_poly.pdbx_strand_id
1 'polypeptide(L)'
;MEETLPEPSALIALQLASQHDRAREEQILGQLKENVIKNGTEFSPGAAAWHMMALLSSCNDPLNLVVGDQRVNLVALLTEKLEMDIAHMGSGRPLTDFHQISLAILALCKASVCLPCETIEQIFSSAVQLSIREEIAYPVDTLSIAALGLRCMSFENCVCRTSMIESALQSVIARILANVHCDGTIGDLNTTGLAVQALTANYDLLPPGSWDCRRSVGNLLQGISNGSFNNPRAASLVIPSLENRTLLDIDKLNCSRDTDDLPLIFRKGLTVDNSTPPTPTPTLPSPAHTSHTRPRIFPTAKLFTNSTSKPTTFIRVNYTVMDTVFNTFNHWLLLNVPLGSSVLDIMEEAERLLPTQFR
;
A
#
# COMPACT_ATOMS: atom_id res chain seq x y z
N MET A 1 -9.14 3.02 20.05
CA MET A 1 -8.10 2.63 19.08
C MET A 1 -8.87 2.36 17.82
N GLU A 2 -8.88 3.31 16.90
CA GLU A 2 -9.59 3.19 15.62
C GLU A 2 -8.87 2.09 14.84
N GLU A 3 -9.57 1.01 14.53
CA GLU A 3 -8.98 -0.11 13.80
C GLU A 3 -8.71 0.38 12.37
N THR A 4 -7.44 0.61 12.05
CA THR A 4 -7.03 1.07 10.72
C THR A 4 -7.46 0.05 9.69
N LEU A 5 -8.24 0.49 8.70
CA LEU A 5 -8.70 -0.36 7.60
C LEU A 5 -7.50 -1.02 6.90
N PRO A 6 -7.54 -2.33 6.60
CA PRO A 6 -6.44 -3.02 5.95
C PRO A 6 -6.25 -2.53 4.51
N GLU A 7 -4.99 -2.53 4.06
CA GLU A 7 -4.62 -2.19 2.70
C GLU A 7 -5.00 -3.33 1.73
N PRO A 8 -5.77 -3.08 0.66
CA PRO A 8 -6.15 -4.13 -0.29
C PRO A 8 -4.94 -4.81 -0.96
N SER A 9 -3.86 -4.06 -1.20
CA SER A 9 -2.62 -4.60 -1.75
C SER A 9 -1.99 -5.65 -0.83
N ALA A 10 -2.14 -5.51 0.49
CA ALA A 10 -1.65 -6.51 1.44
C ALA A 10 -2.40 -7.84 1.28
N LEU A 11 -3.72 -7.82 1.11
CA LEU A 11 -4.48 -9.05 0.84
C LEU A 11 -4.03 -9.69 -0.49
N ILE A 12 -3.87 -8.89 -1.55
CA ILE A 12 -3.41 -9.39 -2.85
C ILE A 12 -2.04 -10.09 -2.71
N ALA A 13 -1.11 -9.48 -1.98
CA ALA A 13 0.21 -10.04 -1.76
C ALA A 13 0.18 -11.36 -0.99
N LEU A 14 -0.68 -11.45 0.03
CA LEU A 14 -0.88 -12.69 0.80
C LEU A 14 -1.50 -13.79 -0.07
N GLN A 15 -2.51 -13.46 -0.88
CA GLN A 15 -3.13 -14.43 -1.80
C GLN A 15 -2.17 -14.90 -2.91
N LEU A 16 -1.24 -14.05 -3.33
CA LEU A 16 -0.19 -14.42 -4.28
C LEU A 16 0.99 -15.16 -3.62
N ALA A 17 1.10 -15.16 -2.29
CA ALA A 17 2.17 -15.87 -1.61
C ALA A 17 1.98 -17.40 -1.70
N SER A 18 3.06 -18.14 -1.48
CA SER A 18 3.00 -19.61 -1.41
C SER A 18 2.51 -20.14 -0.07
N GLN A 19 2.52 -19.31 0.98
CA GLN A 19 2.11 -19.65 2.33
C GLN A 19 0.99 -18.72 2.80
N HIS A 20 0.02 -19.26 3.54
CA HIS A 20 -1.21 -18.54 3.88
C HIS A 20 -1.50 -18.53 5.38
N ASP A 21 -2.03 -17.41 5.86
CA ASP A 21 -2.75 -17.28 7.14
C ASP A 21 -4.23 -17.10 6.81
N ARG A 22 -4.96 -18.22 6.72
CA ARG A 22 -6.32 -18.23 6.17
C ARG A 22 -7.28 -17.43 7.02
N ALA A 23 -7.18 -17.55 8.34
CA ALA A 23 -8.03 -16.82 9.26
C ALA A 23 -7.84 -15.31 9.13
N ARG A 24 -6.59 -14.85 9.00
CA ARG A 24 -6.29 -13.42 8.84
C ARG A 24 -6.66 -12.89 7.47
N GLU A 25 -6.40 -13.65 6.41
CA GLU A 25 -6.80 -13.32 5.05
C GLU A 25 -8.33 -13.15 4.93
N GLU A 26 -9.11 -14.07 5.51
CA GLU A 26 -10.57 -14.01 5.54
C GLU A 26 -11.08 -12.80 6.34
N GLN A 27 -10.43 -12.48 7.47
CA GLN A 27 -10.75 -11.29 8.24
C GLN A 27 -10.53 -10.01 7.42
N ILE A 28 -9.38 -9.89 6.76
CA ILE A 28 -9.04 -8.73 5.93
C ILE A 28 -10.04 -8.62 4.77
N LEU A 29 -10.33 -9.73 4.09
CA LEU A 29 -11.32 -9.76 3.02
C LEU A 29 -12.69 -9.26 3.50
N GLY A 30 -13.15 -9.70 4.67
CA GLY A 30 -14.41 -9.22 5.26
C GLY A 30 -14.41 -7.69 5.45
N GLN A 31 -13.35 -7.14 6.03
CA GLN A 31 -13.20 -5.70 6.25
C GLN A 31 -13.18 -4.91 4.93
N LEU A 32 -12.50 -5.41 3.89
CA LEU A 32 -12.46 -4.79 2.57
C LEU A 32 -13.83 -4.82 1.88
N LYS A 33 -14.56 -5.93 1.98
CA LYS A 33 -15.93 -6.03 1.45
C LYS A 33 -16.86 -5.02 2.13
N GLU A 34 -16.81 -4.91 3.46
CA GLU A 34 -17.58 -3.91 4.18
C GLU A 34 -17.23 -2.48 3.75
N ASN A 35 -15.95 -2.20 3.51
CA ASN A 35 -15.51 -0.87 3.06
C ASN A 35 -16.04 -0.53 1.66
N VAL A 36 -16.07 -1.49 0.72
CA VAL A 36 -16.68 -1.30 -0.60
C VAL A 36 -18.16 -0.93 -0.46
N ILE A 37 -18.86 -1.59 0.45
CA ILE A 37 -20.28 -1.35 0.69
C ILE A 37 -20.53 0.03 1.33
N LYS A 38 -19.74 0.41 2.33
CA LYS A 38 -19.90 1.67 3.07
C LYS A 38 -19.45 2.89 2.28
N ASN A 39 -18.30 2.78 1.61
CA ASN A 39 -17.54 3.91 1.09
C ASN A 39 -17.26 3.82 -0.42
N GLY A 40 -17.71 2.76 -1.11
CA GLY A 40 -17.36 2.51 -2.51
C GLY A 40 -17.67 3.68 -3.45
N THR A 41 -18.80 4.37 -3.25
CA THR A 41 -19.18 5.54 -4.05
C THR A 41 -18.19 6.70 -3.95
N GLU A 42 -17.41 6.78 -2.87
CA GLU A 42 -16.40 7.81 -2.62
C GLU A 42 -15.00 7.41 -3.11
N PHE A 43 -14.80 6.16 -3.52
CA PHE A 43 -13.50 5.69 -3.97
C PHE A 43 -13.00 6.48 -5.18
N SER A 44 -11.69 6.67 -5.25
CA SER A 44 -11.03 7.02 -6.51
C SER A 44 -10.99 5.78 -7.43
N PRO A 45 -10.71 5.94 -8.74
CA PRO A 45 -10.49 4.79 -9.63
C PRO A 45 -9.41 3.85 -9.09
N GLY A 46 -8.31 4.40 -8.55
CA GLY A 46 -7.23 3.60 -7.96
C GLY A 46 -7.67 2.80 -6.73
N ALA A 47 -8.45 3.41 -5.82
CA ALA A 47 -8.97 2.73 -4.65
C ALA A 47 -9.94 1.60 -5.04
N ALA A 48 -10.86 1.86 -5.98
CA ALA A 48 -11.78 0.85 -6.48
C ALA A 48 -11.04 -0.30 -7.19
N ALA A 49 -10.00 0.00 -7.98
CA ALA A 49 -9.17 -0.99 -8.64
C ALA A 49 -8.45 -1.92 -7.65
N TRP A 50 -7.84 -1.36 -6.59
CA TRP A 50 -7.19 -2.15 -5.55
C TRP A 50 -8.16 -3.07 -4.81
N HIS A 51 -9.35 -2.58 -4.45
CA HIS A 51 -10.38 -3.41 -3.83
C HIS A 51 -10.86 -4.52 -4.78
N MET A 52 -11.04 -4.20 -6.07
CA MET A 52 -11.46 -5.18 -7.06
C MET A 52 -10.43 -6.28 -7.25
N MET A 53 -9.14 -5.92 -7.37
CA MET A 53 -8.06 -6.90 -7.46
C MET A 53 -7.93 -7.75 -6.19
N ALA A 54 -8.21 -7.19 -5.01
CA ALA A 54 -8.23 -7.95 -3.76
C ALA A 54 -9.36 -9.00 -3.76
N LEU A 55 -10.55 -8.66 -4.25
CA LEU A 55 -11.64 -9.63 -4.43
C LEU A 55 -11.26 -10.73 -5.42
N LEU A 56 -10.72 -10.36 -6.59
CA LEU A 56 -10.27 -11.32 -7.61
C LEU A 56 -9.22 -12.29 -7.05
N SER A 57 -8.21 -11.76 -6.35
CA SER A 57 -7.17 -12.57 -5.70
C SER A 57 -7.71 -13.53 -4.65
N SER A 58 -8.87 -13.23 -4.08
CA SER A 58 -9.55 -14.08 -3.09
C SER A 58 -10.61 -14.98 -3.73
N CYS A 59 -10.62 -15.15 -5.06
CA CYS A 59 -11.64 -15.91 -5.79
C CYS A 59 -13.09 -15.42 -5.55
N ASN A 60 -13.26 -14.12 -5.30
CA ASN A 60 -14.56 -13.49 -5.07
C ASN A 60 -15.00 -12.69 -6.31
N ASP A 61 -16.27 -12.82 -6.69
CA ASP A 61 -16.83 -12.15 -7.87
C ASP A 61 -17.06 -10.64 -7.63
N PRO A 62 -16.35 -9.74 -8.34
CA PRO A 62 -16.55 -8.30 -8.20
C PRO A 62 -17.82 -7.77 -8.89
N LEU A 63 -18.49 -8.54 -9.75
CA LEU A 63 -19.74 -8.13 -10.40
C LEU A 63 -20.94 -8.21 -9.45
N ASN A 64 -20.86 -9.09 -8.46
CA ASN A 64 -21.96 -9.39 -7.55
C ASN A 64 -21.46 -9.50 -6.10
N LEU A 65 -20.81 -8.44 -5.63
CA LEU A 65 -20.41 -8.36 -4.23
C LEU A 65 -21.65 -8.23 -3.34
N VAL A 66 -21.79 -9.13 -2.36
CA VAL A 66 -22.90 -9.13 -1.40
C VAL A 66 -22.36 -9.11 0.03
N VAL A 67 -22.89 -8.19 0.85
CA VAL A 67 -22.66 -8.14 2.31
C VAL A 67 -23.98 -7.83 3.00
N GLY A 68 -24.49 -8.77 3.80
CA GLY A 68 -25.86 -8.69 4.31
C GLY A 68 -26.87 -8.60 3.16
N ASP A 69 -27.76 -7.60 3.22
CA ASP A 69 -28.77 -7.34 2.18
C ASP A 69 -28.29 -6.38 1.08
N GLN A 70 -27.04 -5.90 1.15
CA GLN A 70 -26.50 -4.93 0.21
C GLN A 70 -25.74 -5.63 -0.92
N ARG A 71 -25.88 -5.09 -2.13
CA ARG A 71 -25.22 -5.59 -3.33
C ARG A 71 -24.54 -4.45 -4.08
N VAL A 72 -23.29 -4.65 -4.46
CA VAL A 72 -22.50 -3.69 -5.25
C VAL A 72 -21.89 -4.40 -6.45
N ASN A 73 -21.97 -3.75 -7.62
CA ASN A 73 -21.22 -4.12 -8.80
C ASN A 73 -19.96 -3.26 -8.86
N LEU A 74 -18.85 -3.79 -8.37
CA LEU A 74 -17.59 -3.06 -8.27
C LEU A 74 -16.96 -2.82 -9.64
N VAL A 75 -17.23 -3.69 -10.61
CA VAL A 75 -16.81 -3.50 -12.01
C VAL A 75 -17.48 -2.27 -12.59
N ALA A 76 -18.81 -2.15 -12.47
CA ALA A 76 -19.56 -0.99 -12.97
C ALA A 76 -19.09 0.32 -12.29
N LEU A 77 -18.90 0.27 -10.97
CA LEU A 77 -18.37 1.40 -10.21
C LEU A 77 -16.99 1.84 -10.70
N LEU A 78 -16.05 0.89 -10.91
CA LEU A 78 -14.71 1.21 -11.40
C LEU A 78 -14.74 1.77 -12.84
N THR A 79 -15.58 1.21 -13.71
CA THR A 79 -15.76 1.71 -15.08
C THR A 79 -16.25 3.16 -15.07
N GLU A 80 -17.28 3.47 -14.28
CA GLU A 80 -17.80 4.85 -14.15
C GLU A 80 -16.72 5.82 -13.64
N LYS A 81 -15.96 5.40 -12.62
CA LYS A 81 -14.85 6.20 -12.06
C LYS A 81 -13.78 6.48 -13.11
N LEU A 82 -13.39 5.47 -13.89
CA LEU A 82 -12.41 5.61 -14.96
C LEU A 82 -12.92 6.54 -16.08
N GLU A 83 -14.19 6.39 -16.49
CA GLU A 83 -14.82 7.26 -17.49
C GLU A 83 -14.83 8.73 -17.06
N MET A 84 -15.14 9.01 -15.78
CA MET A 84 -15.05 10.36 -15.23
C MET A 84 -13.62 10.92 -15.30
N ASP A 85 -12.62 10.11 -14.96
CA ASP A 85 -11.21 10.51 -15.04
C ASP A 85 -10.77 10.85 -16.47
N ILE A 86 -11.19 10.04 -17.45
CA ILE A 86 -10.89 10.24 -18.87
C ILE A 86 -11.61 11.46 -19.43
N ALA A 87 -12.87 11.70 -19.04
CA ALA A 87 -13.66 12.84 -19.52
C ALA A 87 -13.00 14.19 -19.19
N HIS A 88 -12.18 14.26 -18.13
CA HIS A 88 -11.47 15.48 -17.72
C HIS A 88 -10.10 15.65 -18.40
N MET A 89 -9.69 14.71 -19.26
CA MET A 89 -8.42 14.78 -19.99
C MET A 89 -8.37 15.84 -21.10
N GLY A 90 -9.35 16.75 -21.21
CA GLY A 90 -9.35 17.83 -22.20
C GLY A 90 -8.11 18.75 -22.16
N SER A 91 -7.37 18.75 -21.04
CA SER A 91 -6.08 19.44 -20.88
C SER A 91 -4.85 18.52 -20.94
N GLY A 92 -5.04 17.22 -21.19
CA GLY A 92 -4.02 16.18 -21.14
C GLY A 92 -3.75 15.61 -19.73
N ARG A 93 -4.47 16.08 -18.71
CA ARG A 93 -4.37 15.60 -17.32
C ARG A 93 -5.67 14.92 -16.87
N PRO A 94 -5.62 13.72 -16.27
CA PRO A 94 -6.80 13.12 -15.63
C PRO A 94 -7.21 13.87 -14.36
N LEU A 95 -8.41 13.56 -13.83
CA LEU A 95 -8.83 14.04 -12.51
C LEU A 95 -7.89 13.54 -11.40
N THR A 96 -7.42 12.30 -11.51
CA THR A 96 -6.44 11.73 -10.60
C THR A 96 -5.03 11.78 -11.19
N ASP A 97 -4.47 10.63 -11.55
CA ASP A 97 -3.14 10.47 -12.12
C ASP A 97 -3.09 9.22 -13.01
N PHE A 98 -2.04 9.11 -13.82
CA PHE A 98 -1.88 7.95 -14.71
C PHE A 98 -1.59 6.63 -13.97
N HIS A 99 -1.18 6.68 -12.71
CA HIS A 99 -0.99 5.46 -11.89
C HIS A 99 -2.34 4.84 -11.55
N GLN A 100 -3.30 5.64 -11.07
CA GLN A 100 -4.66 5.20 -10.76
C GLN A 100 -5.42 4.74 -12.00
N ILE A 101 -5.24 5.42 -13.13
CA ILE A 101 -5.80 4.98 -14.40
C ILE A 101 -5.19 3.65 -14.84
N SER A 102 -3.87 3.50 -14.73
CA SER A 102 -3.20 2.24 -15.09
C SER A 102 -3.67 1.09 -14.20
N LEU A 103 -3.91 1.33 -12.91
CA LEU A 103 -4.51 0.37 -11.99
C LEU A 103 -5.91 -0.03 -12.41
N ALA A 104 -6.75 0.95 -12.78
CA ALA A 104 -8.11 0.69 -13.25
C ALA A 104 -8.13 -0.17 -14.52
N ILE A 105 -7.26 0.13 -15.49
CA ILE A 105 -7.09 -0.65 -16.73
C ILE A 105 -6.69 -2.09 -16.39
N LEU A 106 -5.67 -2.27 -15.55
CA LEU A 106 -5.20 -3.58 -15.13
C LEU A 106 -6.33 -4.37 -14.46
N ALA A 107 -6.99 -3.77 -13.47
CA ALA A 107 -8.04 -4.44 -12.72
C ALA A 107 -9.23 -4.83 -13.61
N LEU A 108 -9.70 -3.93 -14.48
CA LEU A 108 -10.78 -4.22 -15.44
C LEU A 108 -10.41 -5.37 -16.38
N CYS A 109 -9.19 -5.36 -16.91
CA CYS A 109 -8.69 -6.47 -17.73
C CYS A 109 -8.70 -7.80 -16.97
N LYS A 110 -8.27 -7.81 -15.70
CA LYS A 110 -8.30 -9.00 -14.83
C LYS A 110 -9.72 -9.45 -14.46
N ALA A 111 -10.71 -8.57 -14.57
CA ALA A 111 -12.13 -8.91 -14.49
C ALA A 111 -12.74 -9.30 -15.86
N SER A 112 -11.90 -9.54 -16.88
CA SER A 112 -12.29 -9.82 -18.27
C SER A 112 -13.15 -8.72 -18.90
N VAL A 113 -12.95 -7.47 -18.48
CA VAL A 113 -13.60 -6.28 -19.06
C VAL A 113 -12.62 -5.54 -19.95
N CYS A 114 -12.96 -5.47 -21.23
CA CYS A 114 -12.20 -4.73 -22.23
C CYS A 114 -12.68 -3.29 -22.33
N LEU A 115 -11.73 -2.36 -22.41
CA LEU A 115 -12.02 -0.95 -22.70
C LEU A 115 -12.09 -0.72 -24.22
N PRO A 116 -12.88 0.26 -24.69
CA PRO A 116 -12.86 0.68 -26.09
C PRO A 116 -11.45 1.12 -26.50
N CYS A 117 -11.10 0.90 -27.76
CA CYS A 117 -9.73 1.11 -28.22
C CYS A 117 -9.41 2.59 -28.36
N GLU A 118 -10.41 3.38 -28.72
CA GLU A 118 -10.37 4.84 -28.71
C GLU A 118 -10.05 5.36 -27.31
N THR A 119 -10.56 4.71 -26.25
CA THR A 119 -10.27 5.06 -24.86
C THR A 119 -8.80 4.79 -24.52
N ILE A 120 -8.27 3.62 -24.87
CA ILE A 120 -6.85 3.30 -24.66
C ILE A 120 -5.94 4.24 -25.48
N GLU A 121 -6.29 4.52 -26.74
CA GLU A 121 -5.62 5.48 -27.61
C GLU A 121 -5.57 6.88 -26.97
N GLN A 122 -6.69 7.35 -26.44
CA GLN A 122 -6.80 8.65 -25.78
C GLN A 122 -5.92 8.74 -24.51
N ILE A 123 -5.96 7.71 -23.66
CA ILE A 123 -5.17 7.67 -22.42
C ILE A 123 -3.68 7.71 -22.74
N PHE A 124 -3.22 6.83 -23.64
CA PHE A 124 -1.81 6.73 -23.98
C PHE A 124 -1.30 8.00 -24.68
N SER A 125 -2.07 8.53 -25.64
CA SER A 125 -1.69 9.76 -26.33
C SER A 125 -1.63 10.96 -25.38
N SER A 126 -2.57 11.07 -24.44
CA SER A 126 -2.57 12.11 -23.41
C SER A 126 -1.38 11.98 -22.47
N ALA A 127 -1.03 10.76 -22.04
CA ALA A 127 0.15 10.52 -21.21
C ALA A 127 1.45 10.94 -21.93
N VAL A 128 1.60 10.61 -23.21
CA VAL A 128 2.77 10.99 -24.01
C VAL A 128 2.81 12.51 -24.21
N GLN A 129 1.70 13.14 -24.58
CA GLN A 129 1.63 14.59 -24.78
C GLN A 129 1.97 15.36 -23.50
N LEU A 130 1.46 14.91 -22.34
CA LEU A 130 1.77 15.52 -21.06
C LEU A 130 3.26 15.42 -20.73
N SER A 131 3.84 14.23 -20.92
CA SER A 131 5.28 13.97 -20.70
C SER A 131 6.16 14.90 -21.55
N ILE A 132 5.77 15.15 -22.81
CA ILE A 132 6.50 16.06 -23.70
C ILE A 132 6.30 17.52 -23.31
N ARG A 133 5.04 17.94 -23.10
CA ARG A 133 4.69 19.34 -22.86
C ARG A 133 5.25 19.88 -21.54
N GLU A 134 5.27 19.04 -20.52
CA GLU A 134 5.66 19.42 -19.16
C GLU A 134 7.04 18.88 -18.78
N GLU A 135 7.74 18.23 -19.73
CA GLU A 135 9.05 17.60 -19.54
C GLU A 135 9.09 16.66 -18.32
N ILE A 136 7.95 15.99 -18.03
CA ILE A 136 7.83 15.09 -16.90
C ILE A 136 8.25 13.66 -17.28
N ALA A 137 9.02 13.05 -16.39
CA ALA A 137 9.26 11.61 -16.37
C ALA A 137 8.24 10.95 -15.43
N TYR A 138 7.57 9.88 -15.90
CA TYR A 138 6.66 9.14 -15.04
C TYR A 138 7.44 8.27 -14.05
N PRO A 139 7.01 8.22 -12.78
CA PRO A 139 7.57 7.32 -11.78
C PRO A 139 7.53 5.83 -12.21
N VAL A 140 8.49 5.05 -11.72
CA VAL A 140 8.67 3.63 -12.11
C VAL A 140 7.47 2.77 -11.71
N ASP A 141 6.80 3.06 -10.59
CA ASP A 141 5.57 2.36 -10.18
C ASP A 141 4.43 2.56 -11.20
N THR A 142 4.25 3.78 -11.68
CA THR A 142 3.26 4.16 -12.70
C THR A 142 3.53 3.42 -13.99
N LEU A 143 4.79 3.43 -14.45
CA LEU A 143 5.22 2.71 -15.64
C LEU A 143 5.03 1.19 -15.48
N SER A 144 5.32 0.64 -14.29
CA SER A 144 5.22 -0.80 -14.03
C SER A 144 3.77 -1.29 -14.08
N ILE A 145 2.83 -0.55 -13.47
CA ILE A 145 1.41 -0.89 -13.55
C ILE A 145 0.88 -0.69 -14.97
N ALA A 146 1.30 0.37 -15.66
CA ALA A 146 0.94 0.58 -17.06
C ALA A 146 1.40 -0.60 -17.94
N ALA A 147 2.63 -1.09 -17.75
CA ALA A 147 3.15 -2.26 -18.46
C ALA A 147 2.34 -3.52 -18.17
N LEU A 148 1.96 -3.76 -16.91
CA LEU A 148 1.11 -4.90 -16.53
C LEU A 148 -0.29 -4.75 -17.15
N GLY A 149 -0.93 -3.59 -17.07
CA GLY A 149 -2.25 -3.33 -17.66
C GLY A 149 -2.26 -3.52 -19.18
N LEU A 150 -1.28 -2.93 -19.89
CA LEU A 150 -1.13 -3.09 -21.34
C LEU A 150 -0.86 -4.55 -21.73
N ARG A 151 -0.01 -5.25 -20.97
CA ARG A 151 0.26 -6.67 -21.19
C ARG A 151 -0.98 -7.52 -21.01
N CYS A 152 -1.79 -7.25 -20.00
CA CYS A 152 -3.07 -7.91 -19.81
C CYS A 152 -3.97 -7.72 -21.05
N MET A 153 -4.15 -6.47 -21.48
CA MET A 153 -4.98 -6.13 -22.63
C MET A 153 -4.48 -6.74 -23.95
N SER A 154 -3.19 -7.10 -24.04
CA SER A 154 -2.61 -7.76 -25.23
C SER A 154 -2.95 -9.26 -25.34
N PHE A 155 -3.31 -9.91 -24.23
CA PHE A 155 -3.61 -11.34 -24.19
C PHE A 155 -5.10 -11.66 -24.14
N GLU A 156 -5.88 -10.82 -23.47
CA GLU A 156 -7.32 -10.99 -23.42
C GLU A 156 -7.91 -10.73 -24.81
N ASN A 157 -9.07 -11.33 -25.13
CA ASN A 157 -9.77 -11.18 -26.43
C ASN A 157 -10.32 -9.75 -26.67
N CYS A 158 -9.69 -8.72 -26.12
CA CYS A 158 -10.00 -7.34 -26.36
C CYS A 158 -9.70 -6.99 -27.81
N VAL A 159 -10.68 -6.43 -28.52
CA VAL A 159 -10.67 -6.16 -29.98
C VAL A 159 -9.70 -5.03 -30.37
N CYS A 160 -8.82 -4.62 -29.47
CA CYS A 160 -7.92 -3.50 -29.73
C CYS A 160 -6.78 -3.84 -30.66
N ARG A 161 -6.33 -2.79 -31.37
CA ARG A 161 -5.24 -2.88 -32.33
C ARG A 161 -3.99 -3.33 -31.59
N THR A 162 -3.66 -4.61 -31.73
CA THR A 162 -2.52 -5.27 -31.07
C THR A 162 -1.23 -4.49 -31.27
N SER A 163 -0.99 -3.97 -32.48
CA SER A 163 0.22 -3.18 -32.80
C SER A 163 0.38 -1.89 -32.01
N MET A 164 -0.73 -1.22 -31.64
CA MET A 164 -0.66 -0.03 -30.80
C MET A 164 -0.29 -0.40 -29.36
N ILE A 165 -0.98 -1.41 -28.80
CA ILE A 165 -0.71 -1.86 -27.43
C ILE A 165 0.73 -2.35 -27.32
N GLU A 166 1.22 -3.09 -28.32
CA GLU A 166 2.61 -3.55 -28.39
C GLU A 166 3.59 -2.37 -28.43
N SER A 167 3.34 -1.34 -29.25
CA SER A 167 4.20 -0.15 -29.33
C SER A 167 4.21 0.64 -28.01
N ALA A 168 3.04 0.83 -27.40
CA ALA A 168 2.91 1.48 -26.09
C ALA A 168 3.67 0.69 -25.02
N LEU A 169 3.51 -0.63 -25.00
CA LEU A 169 4.16 -1.53 -24.07
C LEU A 169 5.69 -1.51 -24.25
N GLN A 170 6.20 -1.59 -25.48
CA GLN A 170 7.63 -1.45 -25.76
C GLN A 170 8.20 -0.12 -25.26
N SER A 171 7.48 0.98 -25.49
CA SER A 171 7.87 2.31 -25.01
C SER A 171 7.93 2.37 -23.47
N VAL A 172 6.93 1.81 -22.79
CA VAL A 172 6.89 1.76 -21.32
C VAL A 172 8.03 0.89 -20.77
N ILE A 173 8.25 -0.31 -21.34
CA ILE A 173 9.34 -1.21 -20.93
C ILE A 173 10.71 -0.54 -21.11
N ALA A 174 10.94 0.14 -22.23
CA ALA A 174 12.17 0.89 -22.45
C ALA A 174 12.40 1.98 -21.38
N ARG A 175 11.34 2.68 -20.97
CA ARG A 175 11.41 3.68 -19.88
C ARG A 175 11.68 3.05 -18.51
N ILE A 176 11.13 1.86 -18.22
CA ILE A 176 11.47 1.12 -16.99
C ILE A 176 12.95 0.71 -17.01
N LEU A 177 13.42 0.14 -18.13
CA LEU A 177 14.82 -0.28 -18.31
C LEU A 177 15.81 0.88 -18.16
N ALA A 178 15.44 2.08 -18.60
CA ALA A 178 16.25 3.29 -18.43
C ALA A 178 16.47 3.70 -16.96
N ASN A 179 15.69 3.13 -16.03
CA ASN A 179 15.80 3.35 -14.59
C ASN A 179 16.48 2.17 -13.86
N VAL A 180 17.06 1.19 -14.57
CA VAL A 180 17.81 0.10 -13.96
C VAL A 180 19.20 0.60 -13.55
N HIS A 181 19.50 0.52 -12.26
CA HIS A 181 20.78 0.86 -11.67
C HIS A 181 21.75 -0.32 -11.68
N CYS A 182 23.03 -0.03 -11.51
CA CYS A 182 24.09 -1.04 -11.54
C CYS A 182 24.02 -2.05 -10.38
N ASP A 183 23.32 -1.74 -9.30
CA ASP A 183 23.08 -2.62 -8.16
C ASP A 183 21.82 -3.49 -8.33
N GLY A 184 21.05 -3.29 -9.41
CA GLY A 184 19.79 -3.97 -9.67
C GLY A 184 18.54 -3.24 -9.16
N THR A 185 18.68 -2.10 -8.48
CA THR A 185 17.55 -1.20 -8.18
C THR A 185 16.92 -0.74 -9.49
N ILE A 186 15.59 -0.63 -9.54
CA ILE A 186 14.87 -0.05 -10.69
C ILE A 186 14.09 1.16 -10.19
N GLY A 187 14.58 2.37 -10.49
CA GLY A 187 14.13 3.60 -9.85
C GLY A 187 14.63 3.68 -8.41
N ASP A 188 13.81 3.24 -7.46
CA ASP A 188 14.19 3.12 -6.06
C ASP A 188 13.84 1.74 -5.49
N LEU A 189 14.23 1.48 -4.25
CA LEU A 189 14.01 0.18 -3.61
C LEU A 189 12.51 -0.15 -3.43
N ASN A 190 11.64 0.85 -3.29
CA ASN A 190 10.20 0.67 -3.10
C ASN A 190 9.48 0.35 -4.42
N THR A 191 10.00 0.85 -5.54
CA THR A 191 9.47 0.64 -6.89
C THR A 191 10.06 -0.59 -7.59
N THR A 192 11.24 -1.03 -7.15
CA THR A 192 11.93 -2.21 -7.70
C THR A 192 11.06 -3.46 -7.68
N GLY A 193 10.29 -3.69 -6.60
CA GLY A 193 9.38 -4.83 -6.49
C GLY A 193 8.40 -4.90 -7.66
N LEU A 194 7.68 -3.81 -7.91
CA LEU A 194 6.68 -3.74 -8.96
C LEU A 194 7.30 -3.76 -10.37
N ALA A 195 8.47 -3.15 -10.54
CA ALA A 195 9.22 -3.19 -11.79
C ALA A 195 9.70 -4.61 -12.16
N VAL A 196 10.12 -5.41 -11.18
CA VAL A 196 10.45 -6.82 -11.39
C VAL A 196 9.23 -7.59 -11.92
N GLN A 197 8.02 -7.33 -11.39
CA GLN A 197 6.79 -7.95 -11.91
C GLN A 197 6.55 -7.56 -13.37
N ALA A 198 6.64 -6.25 -13.67
CA ALA A 198 6.41 -5.73 -15.01
C ALA A 198 7.40 -6.30 -16.04
N LEU A 199 8.70 -6.32 -15.73
CA LEU A 199 9.72 -6.86 -16.63
C LEU A 199 9.61 -8.38 -16.78
N THR A 200 9.25 -9.11 -15.71
CA THR A 200 9.03 -10.56 -15.78
C THR A 200 7.83 -10.91 -16.66
N ALA A 201 6.71 -10.19 -16.53
CA ALA A 201 5.52 -10.40 -17.34
C ALA A 201 5.73 -10.12 -18.84
N ASN A 202 6.74 -9.31 -19.17
CA ASN A 202 7.04 -8.83 -20.51
C ASN A 202 8.41 -9.29 -21.00
N TYR A 203 8.96 -10.37 -20.45
CA TYR A 203 10.31 -10.85 -20.72
C TYR A 203 10.62 -11.06 -22.23
N ASP A 204 9.61 -11.43 -23.02
CA ASP A 204 9.66 -11.58 -24.47
C ASP A 204 9.94 -10.28 -25.24
N LEU A 205 9.72 -9.13 -24.61
CA LEU A 205 9.96 -7.80 -25.19
C LEU A 205 11.31 -7.19 -24.76
N LEU A 206 12.03 -7.84 -23.85
CA LEU A 206 13.29 -7.31 -23.33
C LEU A 206 14.45 -7.56 -24.32
N PRO A 207 15.25 -6.53 -24.63
CA PRO A 207 16.49 -6.74 -25.36
C PRO A 207 17.43 -7.70 -24.60
N PRO A 208 18.15 -8.62 -25.28
CA PRO A 208 19.05 -9.56 -24.61
C PRO A 208 20.08 -8.85 -23.73
N GLY A 209 20.18 -9.25 -22.46
CA GLY A 209 21.13 -8.69 -21.50
C GLY A 209 20.78 -7.30 -20.96
N SER A 210 19.61 -6.74 -21.30
CA SER A 210 19.17 -5.42 -20.81
C SER A 210 18.78 -5.40 -19.33
N TRP A 211 18.51 -6.55 -18.72
CA TRP A 211 18.11 -6.65 -17.32
C TRP A 211 18.57 -7.97 -16.70
N ASP A 212 19.06 -7.91 -15.46
CA ASP A 212 19.41 -9.05 -14.63
C ASP A 212 18.43 -9.17 -13.46
N CYS A 213 17.42 -10.03 -13.60
CA CYS A 213 16.40 -10.29 -12.59
C CYS A 213 17.01 -10.74 -11.26
N ARG A 214 18.07 -11.58 -11.27
CA ARG A 214 18.70 -12.07 -10.03
C ARG A 214 19.31 -10.93 -9.24
N ARG A 215 19.84 -9.93 -9.93
CA ARG A 215 20.41 -8.74 -9.29
C ARG A 215 19.33 -7.89 -8.61
N SER A 216 18.23 -7.61 -9.31
CA SER A 216 17.10 -6.86 -8.74
C SER A 216 16.47 -7.58 -7.55
N VAL A 217 16.21 -8.89 -7.67
CA VAL A 217 15.68 -9.70 -6.56
C VAL A 217 16.67 -9.78 -5.40
N GLY A 218 17.97 -9.93 -5.66
CA GLY A 218 19.01 -9.91 -4.64
C GLY A 218 19.03 -8.60 -3.85
N ASN A 219 18.84 -7.47 -4.53
CA ASN A 219 18.77 -6.16 -3.89
C ASN A 219 17.49 -5.99 -3.04
N LEU A 220 16.34 -6.52 -3.49
CA LEU A 220 15.11 -6.57 -2.68
C LEU A 220 15.32 -7.35 -1.37
N LEU A 221 15.96 -8.53 -1.45
CA LEU A 221 16.27 -9.36 -0.27
C LEU A 221 17.22 -8.64 0.71
N GLN A 222 18.18 -7.89 0.18
CA GLN A 222 19.05 -7.05 1.01
C GLN A 222 18.25 -5.93 1.69
N GLY A 223 17.35 -5.27 0.97
CA GLY A 223 16.43 -4.27 1.51
C GLY A 223 15.55 -4.82 2.64
N ILE A 224 15.01 -6.02 2.48
CA ILE A 224 14.23 -6.71 3.53
C ILE A 224 15.10 -6.94 4.78
N SER A 225 16.32 -7.45 4.59
CA SER A 225 17.25 -7.69 5.70
C SER A 225 17.63 -6.40 6.45
N ASN A 226 17.64 -5.26 5.75
CA ASN A 226 17.91 -3.95 6.31
C ASN A 226 16.67 -3.26 6.92
N GLY A 227 15.50 -3.88 6.86
CA GLY A 227 14.25 -3.32 7.38
C GLY A 227 13.66 -2.21 6.50
N SER A 228 13.99 -2.16 5.22
CA SER A 228 13.48 -1.12 4.29
C SER A 228 11.98 -1.23 4.01
N PHE A 229 11.37 -2.40 4.26
CA PHE A 229 9.96 -2.69 3.96
C PHE A 229 9.08 -2.79 5.22
N ASN A 230 9.33 -1.95 6.22
CA ASN A 230 8.49 -1.89 7.43
C ASN A 230 7.08 -1.30 7.17
N ASN A 231 6.88 -0.66 6.01
CA ASN A 231 5.57 -0.19 5.57
C ASN A 231 4.80 -1.36 4.89
N PRO A 232 3.61 -1.74 5.38
CA PRO A 232 2.85 -2.87 4.82
C PRO A 232 2.51 -2.74 3.34
N ARG A 233 2.25 -1.53 2.85
CA ARG A 233 2.00 -1.27 1.42
C ARG A 233 3.28 -1.44 0.60
N ALA A 234 4.43 -0.99 1.09
CA ALA A 234 5.70 -1.22 0.39
C ALA A 234 6.04 -2.71 0.35
N ALA A 235 5.86 -3.42 1.46
CA ALA A 235 6.06 -4.87 1.52
C ALA A 235 5.15 -5.63 0.56
N SER A 236 3.86 -5.26 0.48
CA SER A 236 2.90 -5.95 -0.37
C SER A 236 3.20 -5.85 -1.86
N LEU A 237 3.85 -4.78 -2.31
CA LEU A 237 4.25 -4.62 -3.72
C LEU A 237 5.53 -5.41 -4.08
N VAL A 238 6.28 -5.88 -3.09
CA VAL A 238 7.51 -6.66 -3.28
C VAL A 238 7.26 -8.17 -3.27
N ILE A 239 6.38 -8.64 -2.39
CA ILE A 239 6.13 -10.08 -2.17
C ILE A 239 5.86 -10.85 -3.47
N PRO A 240 4.98 -10.41 -4.39
CA PRO A 240 4.70 -11.18 -5.60
C PRO A 240 5.96 -11.48 -6.43
N SER A 241 6.89 -10.52 -6.53
CA SER A 241 8.16 -10.69 -7.26
C SER A 241 9.06 -11.75 -6.62
N LEU A 242 9.05 -11.86 -5.29
CA LEU A 242 9.82 -12.88 -4.58
C LEU A 242 9.24 -14.28 -4.78
N GLU A 243 7.93 -14.36 -5.00
CA GLU A 243 7.17 -15.58 -5.27
C GLU A 243 7.13 -15.94 -6.76
N ASN A 244 7.89 -15.21 -7.60
CA ASN A 244 7.90 -15.34 -9.06
C ASN A 244 6.48 -15.22 -9.66
N ARG A 245 5.70 -14.27 -9.14
CA ARG A 245 4.33 -13.95 -9.53
C ARG A 245 4.19 -12.46 -9.80
N THR A 246 3.08 -12.11 -10.44
CA THR A 246 2.76 -10.74 -10.79
C THR A 246 1.30 -10.43 -10.48
N LEU A 247 0.93 -9.16 -10.53
CA LEU A 247 -0.48 -8.76 -10.50
C LEU A 247 -1.31 -9.32 -11.68
N LEU A 248 -0.69 -9.93 -12.71
CA LEU A 248 -1.42 -10.63 -13.78
C LEU A 248 -1.95 -12.01 -13.38
N ASP A 249 -1.55 -12.51 -12.21
CA ASP A 249 -1.87 -13.87 -11.75
C ASP A 249 -3.04 -13.90 -10.75
N ILE A 250 -3.58 -12.74 -10.38
CA ILE A 250 -4.60 -12.60 -9.33
C ILE A 250 -5.91 -13.36 -9.61
N ASP A 251 -6.27 -13.59 -10.86
CA ASP A 251 -7.46 -14.32 -11.29
C ASP A 251 -7.18 -15.79 -11.65
N LYS A 252 -5.91 -16.22 -11.56
CA LYS A 252 -5.47 -17.59 -11.89
C LYS A 252 -5.27 -18.45 -10.65
N LEU A 253 -5.60 -17.92 -9.47
CA LEU A 253 -5.43 -18.61 -8.20
C LEU A 253 -6.51 -19.67 -8.01
N ASN A 254 -6.19 -20.68 -7.20
CA ASN A 254 -7.13 -21.73 -6.82
C ASN A 254 -7.30 -21.73 -5.31
N CYS A 255 -8.12 -20.80 -4.82
CA CYS A 255 -8.29 -20.57 -3.39
C CYS A 255 -8.86 -21.77 -2.61
N SER A 256 -9.39 -22.79 -3.32
CA SER A 256 -9.87 -24.04 -2.69
C SER A 256 -8.74 -25.00 -2.29
N ARG A 257 -7.52 -24.76 -2.78
CA ARG A 257 -6.33 -25.57 -2.49
C ARG A 257 -5.41 -24.94 -1.45
N ASP A 258 -5.67 -23.70 -1.06
CA ASP A 258 -4.84 -23.00 -0.09
C ASP A 258 -4.96 -23.67 1.28
N THR A 259 -3.82 -23.85 1.94
CA THR A 259 -3.73 -24.43 3.28
C THR A 259 -3.23 -23.38 4.26
N ASP A 260 -3.74 -23.42 5.48
CA ASP A 260 -3.27 -22.55 6.56
C ASP A 260 -1.91 -23.04 7.09
N ASP A 261 -0.84 -22.55 6.48
CA ASP A 261 0.52 -23.08 6.63
C ASP A 261 1.60 -22.02 6.89
N LEU A 262 1.22 -20.74 7.00
CA LEU A 262 2.13 -19.67 7.35
C LEU A 262 2.59 -19.84 8.81
N PRO A 263 3.89 -20.08 9.07
CA PRO A 263 4.38 -20.23 10.43
C PRO A 263 4.33 -18.88 11.14
N LEU A 264 3.31 -18.68 11.96
CA LEU A 264 3.19 -17.48 12.81
C LEU A 264 4.26 -17.52 13.90
N ILE A 265 5.42 -16.93 13.62
CA ILE A 265 6.45 -16.69 14.63
C ILE A 265 5.96 -15.55 15.52
N PHE A 266 5.24 -15.89 16.58
CA PHE A 266 5.02 -14.97 17.69
C PHE A 266 6.37 -14.59 18.27
N ARG A 267 6.85 -13.37 17.97
CA ARG A 267 7.98 -12.78 18.70
C ARG A 267 7.56 -12.67 20.16
N LYS A 268 7.98 -13.65 20.96
CA LYS A 268 7.83 -13.72 22.40
C LYS A 268 8.44 -12.44 23.01
N GLY A 269 7.61 -11.44 23.31
CA GLY A 269 8.09 -10.14 23.81
C GLY A 269 7.10 -8.96 23.75
N LEU A 270 6.02 -9.04 22.97
CA LEU A 270 4.90 -8.09 23.04
C LEU A 270 3.65 -8.81 23.54
N THR A 271 3.46 -8.83 24.86
CA THR A 271 2.23 -9.28 25.48
C THR A 271 1.17 -8.20 25.31
N VAL A 272 0.22 -8.40 24.40
CA VAL A 272 -1.13 -7.88 24.56
C VAL A 272 -1.89 -8.99 25.28
N ASP A 273 -1.94 -8.91 26.60
CA ASP A 273 -2.77 -9.82 27.39
C ASP A 273 -4.23 -9.40 27.20
N ASN A 274 -4.99 -10.20 26.48
CA ASN A 274 -6.42 -10.02 26.28
C ASN A 274 -7.19 -11.27 26.72
N SER A 275 -6.78 -11.88 27.82
CA SER A 275 -7.40 -13.09 28.33
C SER A 275 -7.58 -13.06 29.83
N THR A 276 -8.54 -12.25 30.32
CA THR A 276 -9.59 -12.69 31.26
C THR A 276 -10.54 -11.55 31.64
N PRO A 277 -11.87 -11.75 31.64
CA PRO A 277 -12.81 -10.85 32.32
C PRO A 277 -12.60 -10.94 33.85
N PRO A 278 -12.69 -9.84 34.61
CA PRO A 278 -12.57 -9.91 36.05
C PRO A 278 -13.76 -10.68 36.63
N THR A 279 -13.48 -11.83 37.24
CA THR A 279 -14.46 -12.58 38.02
C THR A 279 -14.76 -11.82 39.32
N PRO A 280 -16.03 -11.68 39.76
CA PRO A 280 -16.38 -10.91 40.94
C PRO A 280 -15.84 -11.57 42.22
N THR A 281 -15.12 -10.78 43.00
CA THR A 281 -14.54 -11.16 44.30
C THR A 281 -15.63 -11.53 45.31
N PRO A 282 -15.47 -12.61 46.11
CA PRO A 282 -16.42 -12.98 47.15
C PRO A 282 -16.41 -11.97 48.30
N THR A 283 -17.61 -11.58 48.71
CA THR A 283 -17.89 -10.78 49.91
C THR A 283 -17.56 -11.60 51.16
N LEU A 284 -16.83 -10.99 52.11
CA LEU A 284 -16.77 -11.47 53.51
C LEU A 284 -17.10 -10.28 54.44
N PRO A 285 -17.60 -10.54 55.67
CA PRO A 285 -18.64 -9.73 56.28
C PRO A 285 -18.06 -8.59 57.12
N SER A 286 -18.88 -7.55 57.24
CA SER A 286 -18.72 -6.44 58.17
C SER A 286 -18.63 -6.93 59.62
N PRO A 287 -17.86 -6.22 60.46
CA PRO A 287 -18.34 -5.93 61.81
C PRO A 287 -18.33 -4.43 62.13
N ALA A 288 -19.26 -4.11 63.02
CA ALA A 288 -19.78 -2.80 63.36
C ALA A 288 -18.84 -1.88 64.18
N HIS A 289 -19.17 -0.58 64.08
CA HIS A 289 -19.08 0.52 65.06
C HIS A 289 -17.91 0.58 66.07
N THR A 290 -17.15 1.69 66.03
CA THR A 290 -17.13 2.73 67.10
C THR A 290 -16.24 3.92 66.73
N SER A 291 -16.38 4.98 67.53
CA SER A 291 -16.19 6.39 67.23
C SER A 291 -14.84 7.01 67.63
N HIS A 292 -14.57 8.16 66.99
CA HIS A 292 -13.83 9.35 67.44
C HIS A 292 -12.28 9.45 67.42
N THR A 293 -11.88 10.66 66.98
CA THR A 293 -10.66 11.47 67.27
C THR A 293 -9.35 11.26 66.48
N ARG A 294 -8.92 12.36 65.82
CA ARG A 294 -7.56 12.70 65.34
C ARG A 294 -6.61 12.93 66.54
N PRO A 295 -5.27 12.79 66.42
CA PRO A 295 -4.44 13.66 65.57
C PRO A 295 -3.20 12.99 64.90
N ARG A 296 -2.50 13.82 64.10
CA ARG A 296 -1.33 13.62 63.21
C ARG A 296 -0.15 12.85 63.84
N ILE A 297 0.63 12.15 62.99
CA ILE A 297 2.12 12.13 62.91
C ILE A 297 2.54 11.42 61.59
N PHE A 298 3.43 12.03 60.80
CA PHE A 298 4.24 11.41 59.72
C PHE A 298 5.53 10.85 60.36
N PRO A 299 6.13 9.73 59.88
CA PRO A 299 7.13 9.88 58.80
C PRO A 299 7.34 8.67 57.84
N THR A 300 7.79 9.03 56.62
CA THR A 300 8.69 8.31 55.69
C THR A 300 8.35 6.88 55.23
N ALA A 301 7.78 6.78 54.02
CA ALA A 301 7.85 5.60 53.17
C ALA A 301 9.09 5.68 52.25
N LYS A 302 9.96 4.68 52.33
CA LYS A 302 11.01 4.41 51.33
C LYS A 302 10.34 3.93 50.04
N LEU A 303 10.47 4.70 48.96
CA LEU A 303 10.18 4.21 47.62
C LEU A 303 11.37 3.33 47.15
N PHE A 304 11.10 2.06 46.96
CA PHE A 304 11.88 1.21 46.06
C PHE A 304 11.49 1.59 44.62
N THR A 305 12.37 2.27 43.90
CA THR A 305 12.27 2.44 42.44
C THR A 305 13.23 1.47 41.77
N ASN A 306 12.73 0.31 41.33
CA ASN A 306 13.39 -0.47 40.28
C ASN A 306 12.62 -0.21 38.98
N SER A 307 13.03 0.82 38.25
CA SER A 307 12.72 0.98 36.84
C SER A 307 14.05 1.19 36.12
N THR A 308 14.63 0.09 35.64
CA THR A 308 15.69 0.13 34.63
C THR A 308 15.05 0.41 33.27
N SER A 309 14.69 1.67 33.01
CA SER A 309 14.50 2.14 31.64
C SER A 309 15.86 2.30 30.98
N LYS A 310 16.05 1.74 29.79
CA LYS A 310 17.23 2.01 28.97
C LYS A 310 17.34 3.53 28.75
N PRO A 311 18.55 4.12 28.76
CA PRO A 311 18.71 5.54 28.48
C PRO A 311 18.24 5.85 27.05
N THR A 312 17.22 6.70 26.92
CA THR A 312 16.75 7.19 25.62
C THR A 312 17.83 8.07 25.02
N THR A 313 18.41 7.63 23.90
CA THR A 313 19.36 8.45 23.13
C THR A 313 18.57 9.47 22.32
N PHE A 314 19.06 10.70 22.20
CA PHE A 314 18.42 11.76 21.39
C PHE A 314 19.27 12.09 20.17
N ILE A 315 18.61 12.45 19.08
CA ILE A 315 19.21 12.98 17.86
C ILE A 315 18.81 14.45 17.68
N ARG A 316 19.65 15.18 16.95
CA ARG A 316 19.42 16.59 16.62
C ARG A 316 19.10 16.71 15.14
N VAL A 317 17.93 17.24 14.82
CA VAL A 317 17.43 17.39 13.45
C VAL A 317 17.23 18.86 13.14
N ASN A 318 17.68 19.30 11.96
CA ASN A 318 17.33 20.60 11.42
C ASN A 318 16.10 20.44 10.52
N TYR A 319 14.95 20.91 10.97
CA TYR A 319 13.69 20.82 10.24
C TYR A 319 13.38 22.16 9.57
N THR A 320 13.06 22.12 8.28
CA THR A 320 12.86 23.31 7.43
C THR A 320 11.58 23.16 6.61
N VAL A 321 10.77 24.21 6.54
CA VAL A 321 9.62 24.30 5.64
C VAL A 321 9.89 25.38 4.59
N MET A 322 9.76 24.99 3.32
CA MET A 322 9.93 25.86 2.16
C MET A 322 8.60 26.15 1.51
N ASP A 323 8.38 27.40 1.13
CA ASP A 323 7.29 27.77 0.24
C ASP A 323 7.72 27.51 -1.21
N THR A 324 7.05 26.55 -1.84
CA THR A 324 7.34 26.10 -3.20
C THR A 324 7.03 27.16 -4.26
N VAL A 325 6.27 28.20 -3.94
CA VAL A 325 5.91 29.27 -4.90
C VAL A 325 7.07 30.24 -5.10
N PHE A 326 7.81 30.56 -4.03
CA PHE A 326 8.93 31.51 -4.08
C PHE A 326 10.31 30.85 -3.88
N ASN A 327 10.32 29.54 -3.62
CA ASN A 327 11.53 28.77 -3.29
C ASN A 327 12.33 29.40 -2.13
N THR A 328 11.62 30.08 -1.21
CA THR A 328 12.18 30.73 -0.03
C THR A 328 11.94 29.86 1.20
N PHE A 329 12.97 29.73 2.03
CA PHE A 329 12.86 29.14 3.36
C PHE A 329 12.11 30.10 4.25
N ASN A 330 10.91 29.74 4.66
CA ASN A 330 10.09 30.62 5.48
C ASN A 330 10.31 30.31 6.97
N HIS A 331 10.50 29.05 7.34
CA HIS A 331 10.65 28.64 8.74
C HIS A 331 11.64 27.48 8.89
N TRP A 332 12.44 27.51 9.95
CA TRP A 332 13.30 26.40 10.35
C TRP A 332 13.42 26.30 11.87
N LEU A 333 13.63 25.09 12.37
CA LEU A 333 13.81 24.81 13.78
C LEU A 333 14.78 23.64 13.97
N LEU A 334 15.61 23.75 15.01
CA LEU A 334 16.51 22.70 15.40
C LEU A 334 15.90 21.92 16.58
N LEU A 335 15.56 20.65 16.33
CA LEU A 335 14.82 19.79 17.25
C LEU A 335 15.73 18.72 17.84
N ASN A 336 15.60 18.47 19.15
CA ASN A 336 16.17 17.27 19.77
C ASN A 336 15.04 16.27 19.99
N VAL A 337 15.05 15.17 19.24
CA VAL A 337 14.01 14.13 19.29
C VAL A 337 14.63 12.79 19.68
N PRO A 338 13.88 11.87 20.31
CA PRO A 338 14.35 10.51 20.59
C PRO A 338 14.90 9.83 19.33
N LEU A 339 15.96 9.04 19.49
CA LEU A 339 16.49 8.19 18.44
C LEU A 339 15.41 7.18 18.03
N GLY A 340 15.04 7.20 16.74
CA GLY A 340 13.95 6.38 16.18
C GLY A 340 12.66 7.15 15.89
N SER A 341 12.58 8.44 16.23
CA SER A 341 11.44 9.29 15.87
C SER A 341 11.23 9.39 14.35
N SER A 342 9.96 9.36 13.94
CA SER A 342 9.53 9.52 12.56
C SER A 342 9.59 10.99 12.11
N VAL A 343 9.48 11.25 10.80
CA VAL A 343 9.34 12.63 10.30
C VAL A 343 8.05 13.27 10.82
N LEU A 344 6.97 12.50 10.97
CA LEU A 344 5.72 13.02 11.56
C LEU A 344 5.93 13.44 13.01
N ASP A 345 6.66 12.66 13.82
CA ASP A 345 6.97 13.03 15.20
C ASP A 345 7.77 14.35 15.25
N ILE A 346 8.66 14.58 14.29
CA ILE A 346 9.43 15.82 14.14
C ILE A 346 8.52 16.98 13.76
N MET A 347 7.56 16.76 12.85
CA MET A 347 6.57 17.75 12.44
C MET A 347 5.64 18.13 13.59
N GLU A 348 5.09 17.14 14.30
CA GLU A 348 4.23 17.35 15.47
C GLU A 348 4.98 18.09 16.58
N GLU A 349 6.24 17.77 16.82
CA GLU A 349 7.07 18.49 17.79
C GLU A 349 7.38 19.93 17.32
N ALA A 350 7.60 20.15 16.02
CA ALA A 350 7.77 21.48 15.44
C ALA A 350 6.50 22.34 15.59
N GLU A 351 5.34 21.77 15.27
CA GLU A 351 4.02 22.41 15.43
C GLU A 351 3.75 22.70 16.91
N ARG A 352 4.04 21.77 17.81
CA ARG A 352 3.88 21.95 19.26
C ARG A 352 4.72 23.11 19.80
N LEU A 353 5.94 23.29 19.29
CA LEU A 353 6.85 24.34 19.73
C LEU A 353 6.53 25.70 19.11
N LEU A 354 6.15 25.73 17.82
CA LEU A 354 5.91 26.94 17.05
C LEU A 354 4.67 26.78 16.13
N PRO A 355 3.45 26.73 16.71
CA PRO A 355 2.22 26.37 15.98
C PRO A 355 1.80 27.38 14.92
N THR A 356 2.27 28.63 15.02
CA THR A 356 2.00 29.65 14.00
C THR A 356 2.91 29.56 12.79
N GLN A 357 3.99 28.78 12.85
CA GLN A 357 5.01 28.66 11.81
C GLN A 357 5.03 27.29 11.12
N PHE A 358 4.61 26.23 11.82
CA PHE A 358 4.71 24.84 11.36
C PHE A 358 3.36 24.11 11.38
N ARG A 359 2.29 24.80 10.97
CA ARG A 359 0.95 24.22 10.86
C ARG A 359 0.74 23.49 9.54
#